data_AF-A0A519UEW2-F1
#
_entry.id   AF-A0A519UEW2-F1
#
_cell.length_a   1.000
_cell.length_b   1.000
_cell.length_c   1.000
_cell.angle_alpha   90.00
_cell.angle_beta   90.00
_cell.angle_gamma   90.00
#
_symmetry.space_group_name_H-M   'P 1'
#
loop_
_entity.id
_entity.type
_entity.pdbx_description
1 polymer ?
#
loop_
_entity_poly.entity_id
_entity_poly.type
_entity_poly.pdbx_seq_one_letter_code
_entity_poly.pdbx_strand_id
1 'polypeptide(L)'
;GLATPLAHLPVALAALGMMGVQTALHLPVPSVSGQAVLTMPLLVPLSDLIGLPRQVTVLAYQYGAGLTDLITPTNGALMAMLAATGVRYDQWLRFAGPLYGLLLALGAGAVLLGIWLNLA
;
A
#
# COMPACT_ATOMS: atom_id res chain seq x y z
N GLY A 1 13.98 -14.80 16.34
CA GLY A 1 12.50 -14.65 16.37
C GLY A 1 11.97 -14.47 14.96
N LEU A 2 10.66 -14.50 14.72
CA LEU A 2 10.06 -14.44 13.37
C LEU A 2 10.55 -13.24 12.51
N ALA A 3 11.09 -12.18 13.13
CA ALA A 3 11.67 -11.02 12.45
C ALA A 3 13.15 -11.18 12.03
N THR A 4 13.85 -12.28 12.37
CA THR A 4 15.28 -12.44 12.04
C THR A 4 15.60 -12.41 10.53
N PRO A 5 14.74 -12.90 9.61
CA PRO A 5 15.00 -12.75 8.18
C PRO A 5 14.94 -11.30 7.69
N LEU A 6 14.19 -10.43 8.39
CA LEU A 6 14.01 -9.02 8.01
C LEU A 6 15.19 -8.14 8.46
N ALA A 7 15.93 -8.55 9.48
CA ALA A 7 17.09 -7.81 10.01
C ALA A 7 18.27 -7.72 9.01
N HIS A 8 18.28 -8.58 7.98
CA HIS A 8 19.33 -8.62 6.96
C HIS A 8 18.86 -8.11 5.60
N LEU A 9 17.58 -7.74 5.46
CA LEU A 9 17.07 -7.20 4.21
C LEU A 9 17.41 -5.71 4.12
N PRO A 10 17.78 -5.20 2.92
CA PRO A 10 17.90 -3.78 2.69
C PRO A 10 16.60 -3.08 3.11
N VAL A 11 16.70 -1.98 3.86
CA VAL A 11 15.55 -1.20 4.37
C VAL A 11 14.58 -0.83 3.23
N ALA A 12 15.11 -0.57 2.03
CA ALA A 12 14.33 -0.36 0.81
C ALA A 12 13.41 -1.54 0.45
N LEU A 13 13.92 -2.78 0.53
CA LEU A 13 13.13 -3.96 0.21
C LEU A 13 12.05 -4.21 1.27
N ALA A 14 12.34 -3.93 2.54
CA ALA A 14 11.35 -4.01 3.61
C ALA A 14 10.20 -3.03 3.39
N ALA A 15 10.49 -1.76 3.04
CA ALA A 15 9.46 -0.76 2.78
C ALA A 15 8.60 -1.08 1.54
N LEU A 16 9.22 -1.53 0.44
CA LEU A 16 8.49 -1.97 -0.75
C LEU A 16 7.67 -3.24 -0.48
N GLY A 17 8.20 -4.16 0.34
CA GLY A 17 7.48 -5.33 0.81
C GLY A 17 6.25 -4.95 1.64
N MET A 18 6.37 -3.99 2.56
CA MET A 18 5.23 -3.44 3.30
C MET A 18 4.17 -2.88 2.36
N MET A 19 4.56 -2.09 1.36
CA MET A 19 3.63 -1.54 0.37
C MET A 19 2.89 -2.66 -0.39
N GLY A 20 3.62 -3.68 -0.87
CA GLY A 20 3.02 -4.81 -1.58
C GLY A 20 2.08 -5.66 -0.71
N VAL A 21 2.44 -5.89 0.57
CA VAL A 21 1.56 -6.59 1.53
C VAL A 21 0.28 -5.80 1.75
N GLN A 22 0.35 -4.47 1.87
CA GLN A 22 -0.83 -3.63 2.08
C GLN A 22 -1.74 -3.63 0.85
N THR A 23 -1.17 -3.59 -0.37
CA THR A 23 -1.91 -3.80 -1.62
C THR A 23 -2.62 -5.15 -1.63
N ALA A 24 -1.93 -6.24 -1.26
CA ALA A 24 -2.53 -7.56 -1.21
C ALA A 24 -3.63 -7.68 -0.14
N LEU A 25 -3.42 -7.08 1.04
CA LEU A 25 -4.40 -7.04 2.13
C LEU A 25 -5.62 -6.18 1.80
N HIS A 26 -5.49 -5.25 0.86
CA HIS A 26 -6.58 -4.36 0.45
C HIS A 26 -7.67 -5.09 -0.35
N LEU A 27 -7.31 -6.19 -1.02
CA LEU A 27 -8.29 -7.06 -1.69
C LEU A 27 -9.34 -7.61 -0.72
N PRO A 28 -9.00 -8.24 0.42
CA PRO A 28 -10.01 -8.68 1.40
C PRO A 28 -10.49 -7.56 2.33
N VAL A 29 -9.68 -6.53 2.58
CA VAL A 29 -10.00 -5.43 3.51
C VAL A 29 -9.89 -4.07 2.79
N PRO A 30 -10.90 -3.70 1.98
CA PRO A 30 -10.93 -2.45 1.20
C PRO A 30 -11.28 -1.26 2.11
N SER A 31 -10.42 -1.02 3.10
CA SER A 31 -10.57 0.07 4.07
C SER A 31 -9.20 0.54 4.51
N VAL A 32 -8.83 1.74 4.07
CA VAL A 32 -7.56 2.36 4.45
C VAL A 32 -7.50 2.54 5.97
N SER A 33 -8.49 3.21 6.59
CA SER A 33 -8.51 3.41 8.04
C SER A 33 -8.54 2.10 8.83
N GLY A 34 -9.28 1.08 8.37
CA GLY A 34 -9.29 -0.25 8.98
C GLY A 34 -7.90 -0.91 8.95
N GLN A 35 -7.20 -0.83 7.83
CA GLN A 35 -5.83 -1.33 7.73
C GLN A 35 -4.85 -0.55 8.60
N ALA A 36 -5.00 0.76 8.78
CA ALA A 36 -4.16 1.51 9.72
C ALA A 36 -4.28 0.94 11.13
N VAL A 37 -5.51 0.74 11.60
CA VAL A 37 -5.78 0.18 12.93
C VAL A 37 -5.25 -1.24 13.06
N LEU A 38 -5.39 -2.06 12.02
CA LEU A 38 -4.96 -3.47 12.04
C LEU A 38 -3.44 -3.65 11.95
N THR A 39 -2.76 -2.85 11.13
CA THR A 39 -1.38 -3.13 10.72
C THR A 39 -0.36 -2.19 11.37
N MET A 40 -0.69 -0.93 11.64
CA MET A 40 0.28 0.05 12.16
C MET A 40 0.82 -0.29 13.55
N PRO A 41 0.03 -0.84 14.50
CA PRO A 41 0.57 -1.29 15.78
C PRO A 41 1.69 -2.34 15.65
N LEU A 42 1.71 -3.10 14.55
CA LEU A 42 2.75 -4.06 14.22
C LEU A 42 3.88 -3.43 13.40
N LEU A 43 3.54 -2.68 12.36
CA LEU A 43 4.51 -2.13 11.40
C LEU A 43 5.39 -1.04 12.02
N VAL A 44 4.88 -0.23 12.95
CA VAL A 44 5.66 0.86 13.57
C VAL A 44 6.82 0.29 14.40
N PRO A 45 6.62 -0.61 15.39
CA PRO A 45 7.73 -1.23 16.12
C PRO A 45 8.69 -2.02 15.22
N LEU A 46 8.18 -2.70 14.19
CA LEU A 46 9.03 -3.39 13.22
C LEU A 46 9.93 -2.41 12.44
N SER A 47 9.39 -1.24 12.09
CA SER A 47 10.14 -0.20 11.39
C SER A 47 11.25 0.36 12.27
N ASP A 48 10.96 0.61 13.54
CA ASP A 48 11.96 1.05 14.52
C ASP A 48 13.09 0.01 14.67
N LEU A 49 12.76 -1.28 14.67
CA LEU A 49 13.74 -2.37 14.81
C LEU A 49 14.70 -2.46 13.62
N ILE A 50 14.22 -2.21 12.41
CA ILE A 50 15.02 -2.29 11.18
C ILE A 50 15.61 -0.93 10.75
N GLY A 51 15.40 0.13 11.54
CA GLY A 51 15.87 1.48 11.24
C GLY A 51 15.13 2.15 10.07
N LEU A 52 13.90 1.73 9.76
CA LEU A 52 13.06 2.37 8.75
C LEU A 52 12.33 3.56 9.39
N PRO A 53 12.40 4.78 8.82
CA PRO A 53 11.71 5.92 9.39
C PRO A 53 10.19 5.73 9.37
N ARG A 54 9.52 6.04 10.49
CA ARG A 54 8.08 5.80 10.66
C ARG A 54 7.23 6.50 9.60
N GLN A 55 7.65 7.68 9.13
CA GLN A 55 6.96 8.38 8.06
C GLN A 55 6.97 7.57 6.76
N VAL A 56 8.09 6.91 6.44
CA VAL A 56 8.19 6.01 5.29
C VAL A 56 7.26 4.81 5.45
N THR A 57 7.13 4.26 6.67
CA THR A 57 6.15 3.21 6.98
C THR A 57 4.72 3.65 6.68
N VAL A 58 4.37 4.87 7.08
CA VAL A 58 3.06 5.49 6.80
C VAL A 58 2.86 5.68 5.30
N LEU A 59 3.88 6.12 4.55
CA LEU A 59 3.81 6.26 3.09
C LEU A 59 3.63 4.90 2.40
N ALA A 60 4.41 3.89 2.79
CA ALA A 60 4.30 2.54 2.24
C ALA A 60 2.90 1.96 2.47
N TYR A 61 2.33 2.16 3.65
CA TYR A 61 0.94 1.78 3.94
C TYR A 61 -0.06 2.56 3.07
N GLN A 62 0.02 3.89 3.03
CA GLN A 62 -0.95 4.71 2.30
C GLN A 62 -0.93 4.46 0.79
N TYR A 63 0.26 4.31 0.19
CA TYR A 63 0.36 4.02 -1.25
C TYR A 63 -0.03 2.58 -1.57
N GLY A 64 0.28 1.63 -0.68
CA GLY A 64 -0.13 0.24 -0.85
C GLY A 64 -1.64 0.08 -0.75
N ALA A 65 -2.26 0.64 0.28
CA ALA A 65 -3.69 0.52 0.55
C ALA A 65 -4.52 1.50 -0.30
N GLY A 66 -4.27 2.79 -0.18
CA GLY A 66 -5.13 3.85 -0.73
C GLY A 66 -5.15 3.92 -2.25
N LEU A 67 -4.05 3.60 -2.94
CA LEU A 67 -4.08 3.53 -4.41
C LEU A 67 -4.87 2.32 -4.91
N THR A 68 -4.92 1.24 -4.13
CA THR A 68 -5.55 -0.02 -4.51
C THR A 68 -7.08 0.08 -4.51
N ASP A 69 -7.66 1.09 -3.84
CA ASP A 69 -9.09 1.43 -3.93
C ASP A 69 -9.57 1.62 -5.39
N LEU A 70 -8.70 2.12 -6.28
CA LEU A 70 -9.04 2.37 -7.69
C LEU A 70 -9.44 1.10 -8.44
N ILE A 71 -8.97 -0.06 -8.00
CA ILE A 71 -9.08 -1.31 -8.75
C ILE A 71 -9.58 -2.47 -7.89
N THR A 72 -10.08 -2.21 -6.69
CA THR A 72 -10.46 -3.29 -5.77
C THR A 72 -11.90 -3.71 -5.99
N PRO A 73 -12.17 -4.96 -6.41
CA PRO A 73 -13.53 -5.41 -6.73
C PRO A 73 -14.41 -5.60 -5.49
N THR A 74 -13.81 -5.72 -4.31
CA THR A 74 -14.50 -5.80 -3.01
C THR A 74 -14.81 -4.43 -2.42
N ASN A 75 -14.33 -3.33 -3.03
CA ASN A 75 -14.68 -1.98 -2.62
C ASN A 75 -16.13 -1.68 -3.07
N GLY A 76 -17.05 -1.70 -2.11
CA GLY A 76 -18.48 -1.48 -2.36
C GLY A 76 -18.80 -0.11 -2.94
N ALA A 77 -18.04 0.94 -2.61
CA ALA A 77 -18.24 2.27 -3.16
C ALA A 77 -17.88 2.32 -4.65
N LEU A 78 -16.75 1.72 -5.03
CA LEU A 78 -16.36 1.58 -6.44
C LEU A 78 -17.42 0.81 -7.23
N MET A 79 -17.84 -0.35 -6.72
CA MET A 79 -18.84 -1.19 -7.39
C MET A 79 -20.19 -0.49 -7.52
N ALA A 80 -20.62 0.28 -6.51
CA ALA A 80 -21.84 1.08 -6.57
C ALA A 80 -21.77 2.18 -7.64
N MET A 81 -20.63 2.88 -7.76
CA MET A 81 -20.42 3.91 -8.79
C MET A 81 -20.43 3.32 -10.21
N LEU A 82 -19.78 2.17 -10.40
CA LEU A 82 -19.78 1.45 -11.68
C LEU A 82 -21.18 1.00 -12.08
N ALA A 83 -21.95 0.46 -11.12
CA ALA A 83 -23.34 0.07 -11.34
C ALA A 83 -24.23 1.27 -11.70
N ALA A 84 -24.09 2.40 -10.99
CA ALA A 84 -24.85 3.61 -11.24
C ALA A 84 -24.57 4.24 -12.61
N THR A 85 -23.35 4.09 -13.12
CA THR A 85 -22.92 4.63 -14.43
C THR A 85 -23.06 3.62 -15.57
N GLY A 86 -23.43 2.37 -15.29
CA GLY A 86 -23.55 1.31 -16.28
C GLY A 86 -22.21 0.81 -16.83
N VAL A 87 -21.08 1.12 -16.18
CA VAL A 87 -19.74 0.72 -16.62
C VAL A 87 -19.44 -0.67 -16.08
N ARG A 88 -19.02 -1.58 -16.97
CA ARG A 88 -18.58 -2.92 -16.55
C ARG A 88 -17.22 -2.83 -15.85
N TYR A 89 -17.03 -3.62 -14.79
CA TYR A 89 -15.78 -3.66 -14.03
C TYR A 89 -14.54 -3.99 -14.90
N ASP A 90 -14.68 -4.90 -15.88
CA ASP A 90 -13.57 -5.23 -16.79
C ASP A 90 -13.15 -4.04 -17.68
N GLN A 91 -14.10 -3.18 -18.05
CA GLN A 91 -13.82 -1.96 -18.79
C GLN A 91 -13.15 -0.90 -17.90
N TRP A 92 -13.64 -0.78 -16.66
CA TRP A 92 -13.01 0.07 -15.66
C TRP A 92 -11.56 -0.35 -15.41
N LEU A 93 -11.28 -1.64 -15.24
CA LEU A 93 -9.93 -2.12 -14.99
C LEU A 93 -8.98 -1.85 -16.17
N ARG A 94 -9.46 -1.90 -17.42
CA ARG A 94 -8.66 -1.52 -18.59
C ARG A 94 -8.35 -0.02 -18.64
N PHE A 95 -9.25 0.81 -18.12
CA PHE A 95 -9.08 2.25 -18.05
C PHE A 95 -8.20 2.68 -16.85
N ALA A 96 -8.56 2.25 -15.65
CA ALA A 96 -7.90 2.64 -14.40
C ALA A 96 -6.62 1.85 -14.12
N GLY A 97 -6.49 0.61 -14.63
CA GLY A 97 -5.34 -0.26 -14.38
C GLY A 97 -3.98 0.34 -14.78
N PRO A 98 -3.83 0.91 -15.99
CA PRO A 98 -2.61 1.60 -16.38
C PRO A 98 -2.27 2.80 -15.48
N LEU A 99 -3.28 3.59 -15.10
CA LEU A 99 -3.11 4.72 -14.18
C LEU A 99 -2.70 4.23 -12.79
N TYR A 100 -3.36 3.19 -12.28
CA TYR A 100 -3.01 2.54 -11.03
C TYR A 100 -1.56 2.07 -11.02
N GLY A 101 -1.11 1.39 -12.08
CA GLY A 101 0.28 0.94 -12.21
C GLY A 101 1.28 2.11 -12.19
N LEU A 102 0.97 3.20 -12.88
CA LEU A 102 1.79 4.42 -12.85
C LEU A 102 1.84 5.03 -11.44
N LEU A 103 0.69 5.18 -10.77
CA LEU A 103 0.62 5.72 -9.42
C LEU A 103 1.35 4.83 -8.40
N LEU A 104 1.25 3.50 -8.56
CA LEU A 104 1.95 2.55 -7.70
C LEU A 104 3.47 2.65 -7.89
N ALA A 105 3.95 2.83 -9.12
CA ALA A 105 5.36 3.08 -9.41
C ALA A 105 5.84 4.42 -8.84
N LEU A 106 5.04 5.49 -8.95
CA LEU A 106 5.34 6.78 -8.32
C LEU A 106 5.36 6.68 -6.79
N GLY A 107 4.43 5.94 -6.19
CA GLY A 107 4.39 5.66 -4.75
C GLY A 107 5.62 4.89 -4.28
N ALA A 108 6.04 3.87 -5.02
CA ALA A 108 7.29 3.15 -4.77
C ALA A 108 8.51 4.09 -4.82
N GLY A 109 8.57 4.96 -5.84
CA GLY A 109 9.60 5.98 -5.96
C GLY A 109 9.61 6.96 -4.79
N ALA A 110 8.44 7.42 -4.35
CA ALA A 110 8.30 8.30 -3.19
C ALA A 110 8.74 7.63 -1.87
N VAL A 111 8.44 6.35 -1.69
CA VAL A 111 8.93 5.56 -0.54
C VAL A 111 10.45 5.48 -0.54
N LEU A 112 11.06 5.12 -1.68
CA LEU A 112 12.51 5.04 -1.82
C LEU A 112 13.19 6.39 -1.60
N LEU A 113 12.59 7.46 -2.14
CA LEU A 113 13.04 8.83 -1.91
C LEU A 113 12.97 9.20 -0.43
N GLY A 114 11.88 8.82 0.26
CA GLY A 114 11.72 9.07 1.69
C GLY A 114 12.78 8.37 2.56
N ILE A 115 13.21 7.18 2.17
CA ILE A 115 14.34 6.48 2.79
C ILE A 115 15.64 7.25 2.55
N TRP A 116 15.89 7.66 1.31
CA TRP A 116 17.10 8.39 0.95
C TRP A 116 17.23 9.74 1.66
N LEU A 117 16.11 10.46 1.80
CA LEU A 117 16.03 11.71 2.56
C LEU A 117 16.08 11.51 4.07
N ASN A 118 15.98 10.26 4.55
CA ASN A 118 15.86 9.92 5.97
C ASN A 118 14.75 10.75 6.65
N LEU A 119 13.54 10.71 6.08
CA LEU A 119 12.37 11.45 6.58
C LEU A 119 12.15 11.19 8.08
N ALA A 120 12.45 12.19 8.91
CA ALA A 120 12.31 12.13 10.37
C ALA A 120 10.85 12.24 10.82
#